data_AF-A0A7V4TEM9-F1
#
_entry.id   AF-A0A7V4TEM9-F1
#
_cell.length_a   1.000
_cell.length_b   1.000
_cell.length_c   1.000
_cell.angle_alpha   90.00
_cell.angle_beta   90.00
_cell.angle_gamma   90.00
#
_symmetry.space_group_name_H-M   'P 1'
#
loop_
_entity.id
_entity.type
_entity.pdbx_description
1 polymer ?
#
loop_
_entity_poly.entity_id
_entity_poly.type
_entity_poly.pdbx_seq_one_letter_code
_entity_poly.pdbx_strand_id
1 'polypeptide(L)'
;METEERKKQKAKVLKYLNRYTPFATLIFIVLLDSYLYFWPGRVEPLKPSGYSVIREIDPFPSDHLVLPIEWNNTGARRVVVRQPELILYELDSSGRENGNVYRFPVAGEYPDVSHESFAKLYTIKQAFVLEPRSITTKVLVFHIEKWWDESNPRTYRFRFTKRERFNVYISFKTGLKEQPRVKLLEMDMPPTVDRLDRNSSEGYWWDFWPTVG
;
A
#
# COMPACT_ATOMS: atom_id res chain seq x y z
N MET A 1 33.28 51.79 -32.82
CA MET A 1 34.64 51.23 -32.91
C MET A 1 35.04 50.79 -31.51
N GLU A 2 35.10 49.49 -31.25
CA GLU A 2 35.41 48.96 -29.91
C GLU A 2 36.93 49.03 -29.67
N THR A 3 37.36 49.72 -28.62
CA THR A 3 38.77 49.91 -28.28
C THR A 3 39.46 48.57 -27.99
N GLU A 4 40.71 48.42 -28.43
CA GLU A 4 41.57 47.25 -28.17
C GLU A 4 41.59 46.83 -26.69
N GLU A 5 41.59 47.80 -25.78
CA GLU A 5 41.51 47.56 -24.34
C GLU A 5 40.21 46.86 -23.92
N ARG A 6 39.06 47.27 -24.49
CA ARG A 6 37.76 46.63 -24.24
C ARG A 6 37.74 45.17 -24.69
N LYS A 7 38.37 44.85 -25.83
CA LYS A 7 38.50 43.46 -26.31
C LYS A 7 39.35 42.60 -25.38
N LYS A 8 40.52 43.12 -24.95
CA LYS A 8 41.39 42.43 -23.98
C LYS A 8 40.70 42.19 -22.64
N GLN A 9 39.94 43.17 -22.17
CA GLN A 9 39.19 43.07 -20.91
C GLN A 9 38.07 42.02 -21.00
N LYS A 10 37.29 42.00 -22.09
CA LYS A 10 36.28 40.97 -22.36
C LYS A 10 36.88 39.56 -22.44
N ALA A 11 38.01 39.38 -23.15
CA ALA A 11 38.68 38.09 -23.26
C ALA A 11 39.19 37.58 -21.89
N LYS A 12 39.67 38.49 -21.04
CA LYS A 12 40.11 38.15 -19.67
C LYS A 12 38.93 37.69 -18.81
N VAL A 13 37.79 38.39 -18.88
CA VAL A 13 36.56 38.02 -18.18
C VAL A 13 36.01 36.68 -18.69
N LEU A 14 35.98 36.46 -20.00
CA LEU A 14 35.50 35.21 -20.59
C LEU A 14 36.36 34.01 -20.18
N LYS A 15 37.69 34.18 -20.14
CA LYS A 15 38.64 33.17 -19.67
C LYS A 15 38.47 32.88 -18.17
N TYR A 16 38.19 33.90 -17.36
CA TYR A 16 37.88 33.74 -15.94
C TYR A 16 36.57 32.98 -15.74
N LEU A 17 35.49 33.38 -16.44
CA LEU A 17 34.20 32.70 -16.38
C LEU A 17 34.35 31.23 -16.75
N ASN A 18 34.91 30.91 -17.92
CA ASN A 18 35.12 29.52 -18.36
C ASN A 18 35.98 28.68 -17.40
N ARG A 19 36.87 29.29 -16.63
CA ARG A 19 37.70 28.59 -15.63
C ARG A 19 36.88 28.15 -14.42
N TYR A 20 35.88 28.94 -14.02
CA TYR A 20 35.07 28.67 -12.83
C TYR A 20 33.69 28.06 -13.15
N THR A 21 33.20 28.14 -14.39
CA THR A 21 31.97 27.49 -14.82
C THR A 21 31.90 26.01 -14.44
N PRO A 22 32.90 25.14 -14.74
CA PRO A 22 32.80 23.72 -14.39
C PRO A 22 32.71 23.48 -12.88
N PHE A 23 33.39 24.31 -12.08
CA PHE A 23 33.35 24.22 -10.62
C PHE A 23 31.97 24.63 -10.07
N ALA A 24 31.40 25.72 -10.59
CA ALA A 24 30.05 26.16 -10.24
C ALA A 24 28.99 25.12 -10.67
N THR A 25 29.12 24.52 -11.85
CA THR A 25 28.24 23.43 -12.32
C THR A 25 28.34 22.21 -11.42
N LEU A 26 29.55 21.80 -11.01
CA LEU A 26 29.74 20.68 -10.09
C LEU A 26 29.07 20.95 -8.73
N ILE A 27 29.29 22.13 -8.15
CA ILE A 27 28.65 22.53 -6.89
C ILE A 27 27.13 22.50 -7.04
N PHE A 28 26.60 23.04 -8.14
CA PHE A 28 25.16 23.02 -8.40
C PHE A 28 24.60 21.60 -8.49
N ILE A 29 25.31 20.68 -9.16
CA ILE A 29 24.91 19.26 -9.25
C ILE A 29 24.91 18.61 -7.86
N VAL A 30 25.96 18.83 -7.05
CA VAL A 30 26.05 18.26 -5.68
C VAL A 30 24.96 18.83 -4.78
N LEU A 31 24.68 20.13 -4.86
CA LEU A 31 23.62 20.77 -4.09
C LEU A 31 22.23 20.30 -4.54
N LEU A 32 22.01 20.14 -5.84
CA LEU A 32 20.75 19.64 -6.39
C LEU A 32 20.52 18.18 -6.00
N ASP A 33 21.55 17.33 -6.10
CA ASP A 33 21.48 15.93 -5.68
C ASP A 33 21.23 15.80 -4.18
N SER A 34 21.95 16.60 -3.37
CA SER A 34 21.69 16.71 -1.93
C SER A 34 20.25 17.15 -1.64
N TYR A 35 19.77 18.20 -2.31
CA TYR A 35 18.40 18.69 -2.14
C TYR A 35 17.35 17.61 -2.50
N LEU A 36 17.55 16.91 -3.62
CA LEU A 36 16.69 15.80 -4.05
C LEU A 36 16.78 14.58 -3.12
N TYR A 37 17.91 14.36 -2.46
CA TYR A 37 18.12 13.31 -1.47
C TYR A 37 17.49 13.65 -0.10
N PHE A 38 17.40 14.94 0.23
CA PHE A 38 16.82 15.44 1.48
C PHE A 38 15.32 15.69 1.41
N TRP A 39 14.72 15.69 0.22
CA TRP A 39 13.29 15.90 0.10
C TRP A 39 12.54 14.73 0.77
N PRO A 40 11.75 15.00 1.83
CA PRO A 40 11.04 13.96 2.57
C PRO A 40 9.88 13.50 1.70
N GLY A 41 10.15 12.50 0.86
CA GLY A 41 9.10 11.85 0.10
C GLY A 41 8.06 11.23 1.02
N ARG A 42 6.94 10.91 0.43
CA ARG A 42 5.77 10.35 1.09
C ARG A 42 5.56 8.92 0.65
N VAL A 43 5.05 8.11 1.56
CA VAL A 43 4.52 6.79 1.26
C VAL A 43 3.02 6.87 1.28
N GLU A 44 2.41 6.56 0.15
CA GLU A 44 0.98 6.71 -0.06
C GLU A 44 0.42 5.41 -0.65
N PRO A 45 -0.51 4.73 0.04
CA PRO A 45 -1.28 3.65 -0.57
C PRO A 45 -2.31 4.25 -1.52
N LEU A 46 -2.39 3.70 -2.74
CA LEU A 46 -3.36 4.10 -3.74
C LEU A 46 -4.64 3.27 -3.60
N LYS A 47 -5.74 3.80 -4.15
CA LYS A 47 -7.02 3.10 -4.22
C LYS A 47 -6.81 1.77 -4.98
N PRO A 48 -7.12 0.62 -4.38
CA PRO A 48 -7.00 -0.67 -5.07
C PRO A 48 -8.07 -0.78 -6.16
N SER A 49 -7.80 -1.61 -7.17
CA SER A 49 -8.73 -1.90 -8.28
C SER A 49 -9.95 -2.71 -7.84
N GLY A 50 -9.87 -3.40 -6.70
CA GLY A 50 -10.93 -4.21 -6.14
C GLY A 50 -10.51 -4.86 -4.84
N TYR A 51 -11.32 -5.80 -4.38
CA TYR A 51 -11.05 -6.59 -3.19
C TYR A 51 -11.67 -7.98 -3.36
N SER A 52 -11.17 -8.94 -2.59
CA SER A 52 -11.77 -10.28 -2.47
C SER A 52 -12.03 -10.58 -1.02
N VAL A 53 -13.02 -11.43 -0.78
CA VAL A 53 -13.29 -11.96 0.54
C VAL A 53 -13.10 -13.46 0.49
N ILE A 54 -12.14 -13.95 1.26
CA ILE A 54 -11.91 -15.38 1.42
C ILE A 54 -12.63 -15.84 2.68
N ARG A 55 -13.66 -16.66 2.55
CA ARG A 55 -14.23 -17.36 3.70
C ARG A 55 -13.34 -18.55 4.08
N GLU A 56 -13.09 -18.70 5.38
CA GLU A 56 -12.58 -19.93 5.98
C GLU A 56 -11.26 -20.47 5.36
N ILE A 57 -10.18 -19.68 5.42
CA ILE A 57 -8.84 -20.20 5.09
C ILE A 57 -8.42 -21.17 6.19
N ASP A 58 -8.38 -22.48 5.97
CA ASP A 58 -7.91 -23.44 6.98
C ASP A 58 -6.50 -23.08 7.49
N PRO A 59 -6.26 -22.92 8.82
CA PRO A 59 -7.12 -23.25 9.97
C PRO A 59 -7.97 -22.10 10.57
N PHE A 60 -8.10 -20.99 9.87
CA PHE A 60 -8.79 -19.77 10.26
C PHE A 60 -10.29 -19.78 9.84
N PRO A 61 -11.24 -19.81 10.80
CA PRO A 61 -12.67 -19.94 10.50
C PRO A 61 -13.40 -18.61 10.23
N SER A 62 -12.66 -17.51 10.08
CA SER A 62 -13.18 -16.16 9.82
C SER A 62 -12.93 -15.71 8.38
N ASP A 63 -13.71 -14.74 7.91
CA ASP A 63 -13.50 -14.11 6.61
C ASP A 63 -12.21 -13.28 6.60
N HIS A 64 -11.46 -13.38 5.50
CA HIS A 64 -10.27 -12.60 5.22
C HIS A 64 -10.53 -11.65 4.06
N LEU A 65 -9.94 -10.46 4.13
CA LEU A 65 -9.95 -9.53 3.02
C LEU A 65 -8.64 -9.63 2.26
N VAL A 66 -8.71 -9.71 0.94
CA VAL A 66 -7.54 -9.66 0.06
C VAL A 66 -7.64 -8.44 -0.82
N LEU A 67 -6.64 -7.55 -0.75
CA LEU A 67 -6.61 -6.31 -1.52
C LEU A 67 -5.26 -6.19 -2.26
N PRO A 68 -5.27 -6.02 -3.59
CA PRO A 68 -4.09 -5.58 -4.33
C PRO A 68 -3.92 -4.07 -4.17
N ILE A 69 -3.07 -3.66 -3.22
CA ILE A 69 -2.81 -2.25 -2.91
C ILE A 69 -1.52 -1.83 -3.59
N GLU A 70 -1.58 -0.78 -4.41
CA GLU A 70 -0.38 -0.11 -4.93
C GLU A 70 0.16 0.87 -3.89
N TRP A 71 1.46 0.81 -3.65
CA TRP A 71 2.16 1.68 -2.72
C TRP A 71 3.13 2.57 -3.47
N ASN A 72 2.90 3.88 -3.41
CA ASN A 72 3.78 4.87 -4.00
C ASN A 72 4.76 5.40 -2.96
N ASN A 73 6.06 5.17 -3.17
CA ASN A 73 7.11 5.83 -2.41
C ASN A 73 7.73 6.92 -3.28
N THR A 74 7.35 8.17 -3.04
CA THR A 74 7.88 9.33 -3.78
C THR A 74 9.28 9.75 -3.29
N GLY A 75 9.77 9.15 -2.21
CA GLY A 75 11.05 9.50 -1.60
C GLY A 75 12.26 8.92 -2.33
N ALA A 76 13.41 9.56 -2.13
CA ALA A 76 14.70 9.11 -2.65
C ALA A 76 15.33 7.97 -1.81
N ARG A 77 14.63 7.45 -0.80
CA ARG A 77 15.13 6.39 0.09
C ARG A 77 14.13 5.24 0.20
N ARG A 78 14.67 4.06 0.52
CA ARG A 78 13.85 2.90 0.87
C ARG A 78 13.05 3.19 2.12
N VAL A 79 11.79 2.76 2.14
CA VAL A 79 10.92 2.91 3.29
C VAL A 79 10.38 1.55 3.70
N VAL A 80 10.45 1.25 4.99
CA VAL A 80 9.81 0.06 5.57
C VAL A 80 8.40 0.44 6.00
N VAL A 81 7.40 -0.15 5.35
CA VAL A 81 6.00 -0.11 5.77
C VAL A 81 5.79 -1.23 6.78
N ARG A 82 5.22 -0.91 7.94
CA ARG A 82 5.02 -1.85 9.04
C ARG A 82 3.59 -1.78 9.54
N GLN A 83 3.10 -2.95 9.97
CA GLN A 83 1.78 -3.13 10.57
C GLN A 83 0.65 -2.46 9.76
N PRO A 84 0.54 -2.70 8.43
CA PRO A 84 -0.67 -2.35 7.73
C PRO A 84 -1.90 -2.96 8.42
N GLU A 85 -2.93 -2.15 8.59
CA GLU A 85 -4.21 -2.55 9.16
C GLU A 85 -5.33 -1.85 8.39
N LEU A 86 -6.33 -2.63 7.96
CA LEU A 86 -7.58 -2.08 7.47
C LEU A 86 -8.51 -1.75 8.64
N ILE A 87 -9.16 -0.61 8.56
CA ILE A 87 -10.18 -0.16 9.51
C ILE A 87 -11.46 0.04 8.72
N LEU A 88 -12.45 -0.79 9.00
CA LEU A 88 -13.74 -0.79 8.31
C LEU A 88 -14.75 -0.09 9.20
N TYR A 89 -15.35 0.99 8.67
CA TYR A 89 -16.46 1.69 9.30
C TYR A 89 -17.75 1.30 8.58
N GLU A 90 -18.64 0.60 9.28
CA GLU A 90 -19.94 0.21 8.74
C GLU A 90 -20.81 1.45 8.48
N LEU A 91 -21.42 1.48 7.30
CA LEU A 91 -22.28 2.55 6.83
C LEU A 91 -23.74 2.23 7.09
N ASP A 92 -24.47 3.19 7.66
CA ASP A 92 -25.92 3.11 7.78
C ASP A 92 -26.61 3.25 6.40
N SER A 93 -27.93 3.13 6.36
CA SER A 93 -28.72 3.27 5.12
C SER A 93 -28.55 4.63 4.43
N SER A 94 -28.18 5.67 5.19
CA SER A 94 -27.91 7.02 4.68
C SER A 94 -26.46 7.23 4.20
N GLY A 95 -25.60 6.21 4.33
CA GLY A 95 -24.19 6.27 3.91
C GLY A 95 -23.27 6.92 4.95
N ARG A 96 -23.69 7.04 6.21
CA ARG A 96 -22.87 7.60 7.29
C ARG A 96 -22.19 6.51 8.11
N GLU A 97 -20.98 6.78 8.58
CA GLU A 97 -20.17 5.90 9.44
C GLU A 97 -20.69 5.86 10.88
N ASN A 98 -21.88 5.28 11.06
CA ASN A 98 -22.54 5.19 12.37
C ASN A 98 -22.66 3.75 12.89
N GLY A 99 -22.20 2.75 12.12
CA GLY A 99 -22.25 1.34 12.50
C GLY A 99 -21.03 0.88 13.29
N ASN A 100 -20.76 -0.42 13.24
CA ASN A 100 -19.62 -1.01 13.92
C ASN A 100 -18.29 -0.64 13.25
N VAL A 101 -17.22 -0.66 14.05
CA VAL A 101 -15.85 -0.48 13.57
C VAL A 101 -15.10 -1.79 13.71
N TYR A 102 -14.57 -2.29 12.60
CA TYR A 102 -13.80 -3.52 12.57
C TYR A 102 -12.37 -3.26 12.17
N ARG A 103 -11.43 -3.95 12.82
CA ARG A 103 -9.99 -3.82 12.58
C ARG A 103 -9.47 -5.10 12.00
N PHE A 104 -8.69 -4.96 10.94
CA PHE A 104 -8.19 -6.07 10.14
C PHE A 104 -6.68 -5.90 9.94
N PRO A 105 -5.86 -6.31 10.92
CA PRO A 105 -4.40 -6.35 10.73
C PRO A 105 -4.01 -7.21 9.53
N VAL A 106 -2.87 -6.91 8.93
CA VAL A 106 -2.32 -7.74 7.85
C VAL A 106 -1.87 -9.10 8.40
N ALA A 107 -2.34 -10.17 7.75
CA ALA A 107 -1.91 -11.54 7.99
C ALA A 107 -0.65 -11.86 7.18
N GLY A 108 -0.65 -11.44 5.91
CA GLY A 108 0.42 -11.74 4.98
C GLY A 108 0.21 -11.22 3.57
N GLU A 109 0.96 -11.82 2.64
CA GLU A 109 1.04 -11.40 1.24
C GLU A 109 0.94 -12.63 0.33
N TYR A 110 0.10 -12.53 -0.70
CA TYR A 110 0.13 -13.43 -1.86
C TYR A 110 1.07 -12.87 -2.94
N PRO A 111 1.69 -13.72 -3.77
CA PRO A 111 2.59 -13.24 -4.82
C PRO A 111 1.83 -12.51 -5.93
N ASP A 112 0.60 -12.92 -6.23
CA ASP A 112 -0.29 -12.29 -7.20
C ASP A 112 -1.77 -12.57 -6.89
N VAL A 113 -2.65 -12.06 -7.75
CA VAL A 113 -4.08 -12.33 -7.74
C VAL A 113 -4.37 -13.44 -8.76
N SER A 114 -4.26 -14.70 -8.34
CA SER A 114 -4.56 -15.84 -9.19
C SER A 114 -5.12 -17.02 -8.41
N HIS A 115 -5.83 -17.89 -9.11
CA HIS A 115 -6.34 -19.14 -8.53
C HIS A 115 -5.21 -20.00 -7.95
N GLU A 116 -4.09 -20.14 -8.66
CA GLU A 116 -2.94 -20.94 -8.24
C GLU A 116 -2.28 -20.39 -6.97
N SER A 117 -2.18 -19.06 -6.83
CA SER A 117 -1.62 -18.41 -5.65
C SER A 117 -2.51 -18.60 -4.42
N PHE A 118 -3.83 -18.52 -4.61
CA PHE A 118 -4.81 -18.72 -3.54
C PHE A 118 -5.02 -20.19 -3.19
N ALA A 119 -4.65 -21.12 -4.07
CA ALA A 119 -4.55 -22.55 -3.76
C ALA A 119 -3.46 -22.87 -2.72
N LYS A 120 -2.55 -21.92 -2.45
CA LYS A 120 -1.52 -22.02 -1.42
C LYS A 120 -1.85 -21.07 -0.28
N LEU A 121 -1.31 -21.33 0.91
CA LEU A 121 -1.38 -20.36 2.01
C LEU A 121 -0.52 -19.14 1.69
N TYR A 122 -1.00 -17.95 2.04
CA TYR A 122 -0.24 -16.71 1.93
C TYR A 122 1.05 -16.75 2.76
N THR A 123 2.04 -15.95 2.38
CA THR A 123 3.26 -15.81 3.18
C THR A 123 3.00 -14.84 4.33
N ILE A 124 3.15 -15.30 5.58
CA ILE A 124 2.96 -14.46 6.78
C ILE A 124 3.93 -13.28 6.72
N LYS A 125 3.37 -12.07 6.74
CA LYS A 125 4.16 -10.84 6.56
C LYS A 125 3.45 -9.63 7.14
N GLN A 126 4.14 -8.94 8.04
CA GLN A 126 3.64 -7.72 8.70
C GLN A 126 4.38 -6.45 8.31
N ALA A 127 5.40 -6.57 7.47
CA ALA A 127 6.20 -5.46 6.99
C ALA A 127 6.79 -5.75 5.61
N PHE A 128 6.97 -4.71 4.81
CA PHE A 128 7.65 -4.79 3.52
C PHE A 128 8.42 -3.50 3.23
N VAL A 129 9.36 -3.61 2.30
CA VAL A 129 10.19 -2.49 1.86
C VAL A 129 9.65 -1.96 0.54
N LEU A 130 9.56 -0.64 0.43
CA LEU A 130 9.31 0.07 -0.81
C LEU A 130 10.61 0.68 -1.31
N GLU A 131 10.90 0.48 -2.59
CA GLU A 131 12.07 1.06 -3.23
C GLU A 131 11.89 2.57 -3.44
N PRO A 132 12.98 3.36 -3.52
CA PRO A 132 12.90 4.78 -3.82
C PRO A 132 12.18 5.06 -5.13
N ARG A 133 11.35 6.11 -5.17
CA ARG A 133 10.68 6.61 -6.38
C ARG A 133 9.98 5.51 -7.19
N SER A 134 9.27 4.63 -6.49
CA SER A 134 8.66 3.44 -7.07
C SER A 134 7.19 3.34 -6.70
N ILE A 135 6.43 2.67 -7.56
CA ILE A 135 5.10 2.18 -7.27
C ILE A 135 5.21 0.65 -7.21
N THR A 136 4.78 0.05 -6.10
CA THR A 136 4.83 -1.40 -5.91
C THR A 136 3.46 -1.92 -5.50
N THR A 137 2.94 -2.89 -6.24
CA THR A 137 1.69 -3.58 -5.90
C THR A 137 1.95 -4.67 -4.86
N LYS A 138 1.08 -4.74 -3.85
CA LYS A 138 1.11 -5.75 -2.79
C LYS A 138 -0.28 -6.37 -2.66
N VAL A 139 -0.37 -7.69 -2.86
CA VAL A 139 -1.62 -8.45 -2.66
C VAL A 139 -1.68 -8.88 -1.20
N LEU A 140 -2.23 -8.01 -0.36
CA LEU A 140 -2.23 -8.16 1.08
C LEU A 140 -3.48 -8.89 1.56
N VAL A 141 -3.29 -9.82 2.49
CA VAL A 141 -4.36 -10.54 3.18
C VAL A 141 -4.52 -9.96 4.58
N PHE A 142 -5.76 -9.66 4.96
CA PHE A 142 -6.09 -9.11 6.26
C PHE A 142 -7.12 -10.00 6.95
N HIS A 143 -6.99 -10.11 8.27
CA HIS A 143 -7.81 -10.95 9.12
C HIS A 143 -8.35 -10.11 10.27
N ILE A 144 -9.55 -10.43 10.75
CA ILE A 144 -10.18 -9.69 11.85
C ILE A 144 -9.28 -9.68 13.11
N GLU A 145 -9.23 -8.57 13.83
CA GLU A 145 -8.58 -8.51 15.14
C GLU A 145 -9.20 -9.57 16.08
N LYS A 146 -8.39 -10.17 16.96
CA LYS A 146 -8.82 -11.26 17.87
C LYS A 146 -9.36 -12.50 17.16
N TRP A 147 -8.96 -12.74 15.91
CA TRP A 147 -9.23 -13.98 15.19
C TRP A 147 -8.81 -15.26 15.94
N TRP A 148 -7.83 -15.14 16.86
CA TRP A 148 -7.37 -16.21 17.75
C TRP A 148 -7.62 -15.82 19.21
N ASP A 149 -8.86 -15.93 19.66
CA ASP A 149 -9.17 -15.84 21.09
C ASP A 149 -9.00 -17.22 21.73
N GLU A 150 -7.86 -17.43 22.40
CA GLU A 150 -7.53 -18.67 23.09
C GLU A 150 -8.53 -19.02 24.21
N SER A 151 -9.24 -18.02 24.75
CA SER A 151 -10.26 -18.24 25.77
C SER A 151 -11.53 -18.86 25.19
N ASN A 152 -11.72 -18.78 23.86
CA ASN A 152 -12.84 -19.40 23.18
C ASN A 152 -12.53 -19.81 21.74
N PRO A 153 -11.76 -20.90 21.55
CA PRO A 153 -11.27 -21.35 20.23
C PRO A 153 -12.38 -21.79 19.26
N ARG A 154 -13.66 -21.80 19.69
CA ARG A 154 -14.80 -22.22 18.86
C ARG A 154 -15.71 -21.07 18.41
N THR A 155 -15.60 -19.86 18.94
CA THR A 155 -16.68 -18.86 18.79
C THR A 155 -16.37 -17.59 18.00
N TYR A 156 -15.10 -17.21 17.77
CA TYR A 156 -14.84 -16.02 16.97
C TYR A 156 -14.76 -16.34 15.47
N ARG A 157 -15.93 -16.47 14.85
CA ARG A 157 -16.11 -16.54 13.40
C ARG A 157 -16.66 -15.20 12.93
N PHE A 158 -15.79 -14.28 12.57
CA PHE A 158 -16.22 -13.08 11.88
C PHE A 158 -16.63 -13.46 10.45
N ARG A 159 -17.84 -13.06 10.06
CA ARG A 159 -18.32 -13.22 8.70
C ARG A 159 -19.04 -11.95 8.29
N PHE A 160 -18.73 -11.46 7.11
CA PHE A 160 -19.47 -10.36 6.54
C PHE A 160 -20.90 -10.82 6.24
N THR A 161 -21.87 -9.96 6.54
CA THR A 161 -23.26 -10.21 6.19
C THR A 161 -23.63 -9.54 4.87
N LYS A 162 -24.68 -10.06 4.23
CA LYS A 162 -25.08 -9.60 2.89
C LYS A 162 -25.52 -8.14 2.96
N ARG A 163 -25.10 -7.34 1.97
CA ARG A 163 -25.47 -5.92 1.83
C ARG A 163 -24.94 -5.00 2.93
N GLU A 164 -24.01 -5.45 3.76
CA GLU A 164 -23.22 -4.53 4.57
C GLU A 164 -22.38 -3.64 3.67
N ARG A 165 -22.22 -2.39 4.09
CA ARG A 165 -21.45 -1.39 3.37
C ARG A 165 -20.43 -0.79 4.31
N PHE A 166 -19.23 -0.55 3.83
CA PHE A 166 -18.13 -0.06 4.66
C PHE A 166 -17.36 1.05 3.97
N ASN A 167 -16.94 2.05 4.73
CA ASN A 167 -15.77 2.84 4.35
C ASN A 167 -14.52 2.13 4.87
N VAL A 168 -13.61 1.81 3.95
CA VAL A 168 -12.37 1.09 4.25
C VAL A 168 -11.22 2.08 4.29
N TYR A 169 -10.57 2.16 5.44
CA TYR A 169 -9.35 2.94 5.65
C TYR A 169 -8.17 2.00 5.85
N ILE A 170 -6.97 2.48 5.52
CA ILE A 170 -5.73 1.82 5.90
C ILE A 170 -4.94 2.70 6.86
N SER A 171 -4.39 2.07 7.89
CA SER A 171 -3.39 2.64 8.79
C SER A 171 -2.11 1.83 8.69
N PHE A 172 -0.96 2.50 8.86
CA PHE A 172 0.35 1.86 8.77
C PHE A 172 1.42 2.77 9.39
N LYS A 173 2.59 2.18 9.64
CA LYS A 173 3.79 2.89 10.11
C LYS A 173 4.84 2.93 9.02
N THR A 174 5.57 4.05 8.94
CA THR A 174 6.86 4.12 8.22
C THR A 174 7.98 4.21 9.24
N GLY A 175 8.87 3.22 9.26
CA GLY A 175 9.85 3.09 10.35
C GLY A 175 9.17 2.92 11.72
N LEU A 176 9.20 3.96 12.55
CA LEU A 176 8.53 4.01 13.87
C LEU A 176 7.38 5.03 13.93
N LYS A 177 7.12 5.76 12.85
CA LYS A 177 6.15 6.86 12.81
C LYS A 177 4.82 6.39 12.22
N GLU A 178 3.76 6.55 12.99
CA GLU A 178 2.38 6.38 12.51
C GLU A 178 2.08 7.34 11.36
N GLN A 179 1.48 6.82 10.29
CA GLN A 179 0.99 7.66 9.20
C GLN A 179 -0.48 8.00 9.40
N PRO A 180 -0.95 9.14 8.85
CA PRO A 180 -2.38 9.43 8.79
C PRO A 180 -3.12 8.28 8.09
N ARG A 181 -4.33 8.00 8.56
CA ARG A 181 -5.22 7.03 7.93
C ARG A 181 -5.59 7.50 6.54
N VAL A 182 -5.63 6.59 5.58
CA VAL A 182 -6.00 6.88 4.18
C VAL A 182 -7.26 6.09 3.85
N LYS A 183 -8.30 6.76 3.33
CA LYS A 183 -9.48 6.07 2.80
C LYS A 183 -9.08 5.37 1.50
N LEU A 184 -9.25 4.05 1.44
CA LEU A 184 -8.93 3.26 0.26
C LEU A 184 -10.12 3.16 -0.69
N LEU A 185 -11.27 2.70 -0.18
CA LEU A 185 -12.47 2.45 -0.99
C LEU A 185 -13.72 2.43 -0.12
N GLU A 186 -14.87 2.50 -0.79
CA GLU A 186 -16.17 2.13 -0.22
C GLU A 186 -16.46 0.70 -0.68
N MET A 187 -16.76 -0.18 0.28
CA MET A 187 -16.88 -1.62 0.09
C MET A 187 -18.33 -2.03 0.28
N ASP A 188 -18.98 -2.53 -0.76
CA ASP A 188 -20.33 -3.07 -0.70
C ASP A 188 -20.28 -4.60 -0.73
N MET A 189 -20.67 -5.24 0.37
CA MET A 189 -20.64 -6.71 0.44
C MET A 189 -21.66 -7.31 -0.54
N PRO A 190 -21.21 -8.15 -1.49
CA PRO A 190 -22.10 -8.76 -2.45
C PRO A 190 -23.13 -9.66 -1.76
N PRO A 191 -24.29 -9.90 -2.41
CA PRO A 191 -25.32 -10.80 -1.88
C PRO A 191 -24.84 -12.26 -1.74
N THR A 192 -23.72 -12.60 -2.35
CA THR A 192 -22.98 -13.85 -2.19
C THR A 192 -21.51 -13.51 -2.01
N VAL A 193 -20.93 -13.95 -0.90
CA VAL A 193 -19.49 -13.86 -0.65
C VAL A 193 -18.87 -15.19 -1.07
N ASP A 194 -17.79 -15.19 -1.83
CA ASP A 194 -17.20 -16.44 -2.31
C ASP A 194 -16.73 -17.32 -1.14
N ARG A 195 -16.84 -18.63 -1.30
CA ARG A 195 -16.30 -19.58 -0.33
C ARG A 195 -15.08 -20.23 -0.95
N LEU A 196 -13.95 -20.13 -0.26
CA LEU A 196 -12.74 -20.81 -0.66
C LEU A 196 -12.79 -22.22 -0.09
N ASP A 197 -13.44 -23.13 -0.82
CA ASP A 197 -13.55 -24.52 -0.38
C ASP A 197 -12.23 -25.25 -0.66
N ARG A 198 -11.68 -25.90 0.37
CA ARG A 198 -10.48 -26.73 0.26
C ARG A 198 -10.86 -28.09 -0.34
N ASN A 199 -10.48 -28.36 -1.57
CA ASN A 199 -10.52 -29.69 -2.15
C ASN A 199 -9.17 -30.40 -1.91
N SER A 200 -9.20 -31.60 -1.34
CA SER A 200 -8.00 -32.40 -1.05
C SER A 200 -7.18 -32.78 -2.29
N SER A 201 -7.79 -32.82 -3.48
CA SER A 201 -7.12 -33.16 -4.74
C SER A 201 -6.77 -31.96 -5.63
N GLU A 202 -7.45 -30.81 -5.46
CA GLU A 202 -7.36 -29.66 -6.38
C GLU A 202 -6.87 -28.37 -5.71
N GLY A 203 -6.73 -28.34 -4.39
CA GLY A 203 -6.39 -27.13 -3.64
C GLY A 203 -7.62 -26.27 -3.36
N TYR A 204 -7.44 -24.96 -3.29
CA TYR A 204 -8.53 -24.02 -3.02
C TYR A 204 -9.08 -23.41 -4.32
N TRP A 205 -10.39 -23.23 -4.44
CA TRP A 205 -11.04 -22.69 -5.64
C TRP A 205 -12.05 -21.57 -5.35
N TRP A 206 -12.28 -20.70 -6.34
CA TRP A 206 -13.15 -19.52 -6.27
C TRP A 206 -14.32 -19.64 -7.24
N ASP A 207 -15.48 -19.07 -6.87
CA ASP A 207 -16.68 -19.12 -7.72
C ASP A 207 -17.00 -17.80 -8.48
N PHE A 208 -16.42 -16.64 -8.13
CA PHE A 208 -16.54 -15.43 -8.98
C PHE A 208 -15.57 -14.30 -8.61
N TRP A 209 -15.39 -13.33 -9.50
CA TRP A 209 -14.76 -12.02 -9.24
C TRP A 209 -15.71 -10.90 -9.67
N PRO A 210 -16.20 -10.03 -8.78
CA PRO A 210 -16.80 -8.78 -9.22
C PRO A 210 -15.67 -7.82 -9.62
N THR A 211 -15.57 -7.51 -10.92
CA THR A 211 -14.85 -6.31 -11.36
C THR A 211 -15.61 -5.09 -10.88
N VAL A 212 -15.00 -4.29 -9.99
CA VAL A 212 -15.55 -2.98 -9.62
C VAL A 212 -15.36 -2.07 -10.84
N GLY A 213 -16.46 -1.77 -11.53
CA GLY A 213 -16.50 -0.86 -12.68
C GLY A 213 -16.49 0.61 -12.27
#